data_AF-A0A7S2B0W0-F1
#
_entry.id   AF-A0A7S2B0W0-F1
#
_cell.length_a   1.000
_cell.length_b   1.000
_cell.length_c   1.000
_cell.angle_alpha   90.00
_cell.angle_beta   90.00
_cell.angle_gamma   90.00
#
_symmetry.space_group_name_H-M   'P 1'
#
loop_
_entity.id
_entity.type
_entity.pdbx_description
1 polymer ?
#
loop_
_entity_poly.entity_id
_entity_poly.type
_entity_poly.pdbx_seq_one_letter_code
_entity_poly.pdbx_strand_id
1 'polypeptide(L)'
;GDLDAPSKEEGLRVTSDSSSGAEQWRVEWRVANLSAKLKGCMGRALVSSPFTALGFEDLRLMICPDGKDAAAAQGQRNRKHKELYTKKITEGPLDGALKLKIPSCPKGFELEFSLSVGSLRRGPFRHDFAESTVSECGDFGDWLLQLEADRSLTVAVDLKRPAPSVGEDSTAA
;
A
#
# COMPACT_ATOMS: atom_id res chain seq x y z
N GLY A 1 -29.89 -22.59 -1.82
CA GLY A 1 -28.69 -23.29 -1.35
C GLY A 1 -27.58 -22.30 -1.43
N ASP A 2 -27.37 -21.53 -0.37
CA ASP A 2 -26.29 -20.56 -0.30
C ASP A 2 -24.98 -21.34 -0.14
N LEU A 3 -24.19 -21.33 -1.21
CA LEU A 3 -22.80 -21.75 -1.15
C LEU A 3 -22.10 -20.73 -0.25
N ASP A 4 -21.73 -21.18 0.94
CA ASP A 4 -20.84 -20.47 1.87
C ASP A 4 -19.61 -20.02 1.09
N ALA A 5 -19.58 -18.75 0.68
CA ALA A 5 -18.41 -18.18 0.06
C ALA A 5 -17.30 -18.22 1.10
N PRO A 6 -16.10 -18.74 0.78
CA PRO A 6 -15.03 -18.86 1.75
C PRO A 6 -14.76 -17.48 2.35
N SER A 7 -14.87 -17.41 3.68
CA SER A 7 -14.58 -16.21 4.44
C SER A 7 -13.19 -15.71 4.08
N LYS A 8 -13.11 -14.52 3.49
CA LYS A 8 -11.83 -13.91 3.14
C LYS A 8 -11.09 -13.54 4.42
N GLU A 9 -10.03 -14.30 4.72
CA GLU A 9 -9.21 -14.08 5.91
C GLU A 9 -8.61 -12.67 5.92
N GLU A 10 -8.64 -12.02 7.09
CA GLU A 10 -7.94 -10.77 7.31
C GLU A 10 -6.43 -11.01 7.37
N GLY A 11 -5.63 -10.15 6.73
CA GLY A 11 -4.18 -10.24 6.79
C GLY A 11 -3.49 -10.09 5.43
N LEU A 12 -2.22 -10.46 5.41
CA LEU A 12 -1.36 -10.42 4.23
C LEU A 12 -1.37 -11.76 3.52
N ARG A 13 -1.43 -11.71 2.18
CA ARG A 13 -1.21 -12.84 1.28
C ARG A 13 -0.11 -12.47 0.31
N VAL A 14 0.93 -13.29 0.27
CA VAL A 14 2.07 -13.12 -0.64
C VAL A 14 2.01 -14.22 -1.68
N THR A 15 2.08 -13.85 -2.96
CA THR A 15 2.09 -14.78 -4.09
C THR A 15 3.22 -14.40 -5.04
N SER A 16 3.86 -15.40 -5.62
CA SER A 16 4.89 -15.20 -6.65
C SER A 16 4.49 -15.93 -7.92
N ASP A 17 4.81 -15.34 -9.06
CA ASP A 17 4.62 -15.90 -10.38
C ASP A 17 5.89 -15.70 -11.21
N SER A 18 6.33 -16.78 -11.86
CA SER A 18 7.49 -16.82 -12.75
C SER A 18 7.13 -17.25 -14.18
N SER A 19 5.84 -17.42 -14.47
CA SER A 19 5.35 -17.91 -15.78
C SER A 19 5.64 -16.96 -16.94
N SER A 20 5.86 -15.67 -16.68
CA SER A 20 6.07 -14.63 -17.69
C SER A 20 7.53 -14.41 -18.09
N GLY A 21 8.47 -15.22 -17.59
CA GLY A 21 9.92 -15.03 -17.80
C GLY A 21 10.53 -13.90 -16.97
N ALA A 22 9.70 -13.11 -16.27
CA ALA A 22 10.11 -12.18 -15.23
C ALA A 22 9.55 -12.63 -13.88
N GLU A 23 10.36 -12.54 -12.83
CA GLU A 23 9.91 -12.80 -11.47
C GLU A 23 8.99 -11.66 -11.01
N GLN A 24 7.71 -11.99 -10.81
CA GLN A 24 6.70 -11.05 -10.31
C GLN A 24 6.16 -11.53 -8.97
N TRP A 25 5.98 -10.59 -8.05
CA TRP A 25 5.37 -10.84 -6.75
C TRP A 25 4.12 -9.99 -6.62
N ARG A 26 3.07 -10.56 -6.03
CA ARG A 26 1.87 -9.83 -5.65
C ARG A 26 1.62 -10.05 -4.16
N VAL A 27 1.51 -8.93 -3.46
CA VAL A 27 1.23 -8.91 -2.02
C VAL A 27 -0.09 -8.19 -1.79
N GLU A 28 -1.06 -8.91 -1.27
CA GLU A 28 -2.39 -8.39 -0.97
C GLU A 28 -2.55 -8.28 0.54
N TRP A 29 -3.06 -7.14 1.00
CA TRP A 29 -3.38 -6.89 2.40
C TRP A 29 -4.86 -6.56 2.53
N ARG A 30 -5.57 -7.45 3.19
CA ARG A 30 -6.97 -7.25 3.54
C ARG A 30 -7.10 -6.65 4.92
N VAL A 31 -7.82 -5.55 5.01
CA VAL A 31 -8.10 -4.83 6.26
C VAL A 31 -9.59 -4.90 6.56
N ALA A 32 -9.98 -5.67 7.58
CA ALA A 32 -11.37 -5.74 7.99
C ALA A 32 -11.80 -4.47 8.73
N ASN A 33 -13.08 -4.10 8.62
CA ASN A 33 -13.67 -2.96 9.34
C ASN A 33 -12.84 -1.66 9.21
N LEU A 34 -12.45 -1.28 7.98
CA LEU A 34 -11.50 -0.19 7.72
C LEU A 34 -11.86 1.08 8.50
N SER A 35 -13.13 1.50 8.44
CA SER A 35 -13.60 2.72 9.11
C SER A 35 -13.37 2.71 10.62
N ALA A 36 -13.54 1.57 11.29
CA ALA A 36 -13.27 1.45 12.72
C ALA A 36 -11.78 1.58 13.03
N LYS A 37 -10.92 0.95 12.21
CA LYS A 37 -9.47 1.01 12.36
C LYS A 37 -8.92 2.41 12.13
N LEU A 38 -9.36 3.10 11.08
CA LEU A 38 -8.95 4.47 10.80
C LEU A 38 -9.39 5.43 11.92
N LYS A 39 -10.62 5.30 12.42
CA LYS A 39 -11.07 6.08 13.60
C LYS A 39 -10.17 5.82 14.81
N GLY A 40 -9.80 4.57 15.09
CA GLY A 40 -8.90 4.22 16.19
C GLY A 40 -7.48 4.79 16.03
N CYS A 41 -7.00 4.90 14.79
CA CYS A 41 -5.67 5.46 14.51
C CYS A 41 -5.61 6.98 14.56
N MET A 42 -6.76 7.68 14.52
CA MET A 42 -6.85 9.15 14.64
C MET A 42 -5.91 9.87 13.66
N GLY A 43 -5.98 9.53 12.38
CA GLY A 43 -5.16 10.13 11.32
C GLY A 43 -3.77 9.51 11.17
N ARG A 44 -3.34 8.61 12.07
CA ARG A 44 -2.11 7.84 11.89
C ARG A 44 -2.29 6.78 10.80
N ALA A 45 -1.19 6.45 10.13
CA ALA A 45 -1.19 5.40 9.13
C ALA A 45 -1.51 4.03 9.75
N LEU A 46 -2.28 3.21 9.04
CA LEU A 46 -2.31 1.77 9.28
C LEU A 46 -1.12 1.14 8.58
N VAL A 47 -0.43 0.23 9.26
CA VAL A 47 0.77 -0.43 8.73
C VAL A 47 0.53 -1.92 8.78
N SER A 48 0.85 -2.61 7.68
CA SER A 48 0.75 -4.07 7.61
C SER A 48 1.76 -4.76 8.53
N SER A 49 1.54 -6.04 8.80
CA SER A 49 2.62 -6.92 9.26
C SER A 49 3.78 -6.89 8.25
N PRO A 50 5.02 -7.15 8.67
CA PRO A 50 6.13 -7.25 7.73
C PRO A 50 5.96 -8.45 6.78
N PHE A 51 6.48 -8.32 5.57
CA PHE A 51 6.57 -9.41 4.62
C PHE A 51 7.91 -9.37 3.86
N THR A 52 8.20 -10.47 3.15
CA THR A 52 9.40 -10.63 2.31
C THR A 52 8.97 -10.85 0.87
N ALA A 53 9.61 -10.16 -0.08
CA ALA A 53 9.38 -10.32 -1.50
C ALA A 53 10.61 -9.84 -2.30
N LEU A 54 10.88 -10.47 -3.45
CA LEU A 54 12.05 -10.18 -4.31
C LEU A 54 13.42 -10.19 -3.59
N GLY A 55 13.52 -10.87 -2.43
CA GLY A 55 14.74 -10.90 -1.61
C GLY A 55 14.88 -9.74 -0.63
N PHE A 56 13.93 -8.79 -0.58
CA PHE A 56 13.87 -7.76 0.43
C PHE A 56 13.13 -8.27 1.67
N GLU A 57 13.56 -7.85 2.86
CA GLU A 57 12.96 -8.19 4.15
C GLU A 57 12.28 -6.97 4.82
N ASP A 58 11.37 -7.23 5.75
CA ASP A 58 10.63 -6.20 6.53
C ASP A 58 9.89 -5.16 5.66
N LEU A 59 9.41 -5.57 4.47
CA LEU A 59 8.55 -4.74 3.64
C LEU A 59 7.19 -4.54 4.31
N ARG A 60 6.60 -3.36 4.12
CA ARG A 60 5.30 -3.01 4.70
C ARG A 60 4.45 -2.20 3.73
N LEU A 61 3.14 -2.45 3.76
CA LEU A 61 2.15 -1.57 3.16
C LEU A 61 1.65 -0.59 4.21
N MET A 62 1.48 0.67 3.80
CA MET A 62 0.99 1.74 4.66
C MET A 62 -0.24 2.39 4.04
N ILE A 63 -1.34 2.40 4.80
CA ILE A 63 -2.56 3.15 4.48
C ILE A 63 -2.49 4.46 5.28
N CYS A 64 -2.31 5.57 4.58
CA CYS A 64 -2.23 6.90 5.18
C CYS A 64 -3.53 7.66 4.87
N PRO A 65 -4.49 7.72 5.82
CA PRO A 65 -5.69 8.53 5.62
C PRO A 65 -5.29 10.02 5.55
N ASP A 66 -5.87 10.77 4.63
CA ASP A 66 -5.67 12.22 4.52
C ASP A 66 -4.18 12.60 4.30
N GLY A 67 -3.61 12.15 3.17
CA GLY A 67 -2.17 12.24 2.86
C GLY A 67 -1.55 13.65 2.85
N LYS A 68 -2.33 14.71 3.09
CA LYS A 68 -1.91 16.12 3.10
C LYS A 68 -1.99 16.80 4.47
N ASP A 69 -2.77 16.28 5.42
CA ASP A 69 -3.15 17.03 6.65
C ASP A 69 -2.63 16.44 7.97
N ALA A 70 -1.96 15.28 7.96
CA ALA A 70 -1.50 14.62 9.19
C ALA A 70 -0.51 15.47 10.04
N ALA A 71 0.24 16.38 9.42
CA ALA A 71 1.17 17.26 10.13
C ALA A 71 0.45 18.36 10.97
N ALA A 72 -0.81 18.68 10.66
CA ALA A 72 -1.57 19.73 11.36
C ALA A 72 -2.20 19.25 12.69
N ALA A 73 -2.13 17.95 13.01
CA ALA A 73 -2.82 17.36 14.16
C ALA A 73 -2.11 17.56 15.51
N GLN A 74 -0.90 18.13 15.56
CA GLN A 74 -0.12 18.23 16.80
C GLN A 74 -0.48 19.42 17.72
N GLY A 75 -1.53 20.20 17.46
CA GLY A 75 -1.86 21.39 18.27
C GLY A 75 -3.34 21.51 18.66
N GLN A 76 -3.67 21.10 19.89
CA GLN A 76 -4.71 21.66 20.80
C GLN A 76 -6.14 22.03 20.31
N ARG A 77 -6.60 21.71 19.09
CA ARG A 77 -7.97 22.02 18.58
C ARG A 77 -8.80 20.75 18.28
N ASN A 78 -8.90 19.87 19.27
CA ASN A 78 -9.08 18.42 19.07
C ASN A 78 -10.51 17.92 18.75
N ARG A 79 -11.58 18.66 19.07
CA ARG A 79 -12.95 18.12 18.88
C ARG A 79 -13.48 18.24 17.45
N LYS A 80 -13.41 19.44 16.86
CA LYS A 80 -13.93 19.71 15.51
C LYS A 80 -13.18 18.91 14.44
N HIS A 81 -11.85 18.79 14.56
CA HIS A 81 -11.06 17.95 13.65
C HIS A 81 -11.42 16.47 13.77
N LYS A 82 -11.62 15.96 14.99
CA LYS A 82 -12.07 14.58 15.20
C LYS A 82 -13.45 14.32 14.59
N GLU A 83 -14.39 15.25 14.74
CA GLU A 83 -15.72 15.16 14.13
C GLU A 83 -15.64 15.16 12.59
N LEU A 84 -14.85 16.07 12.01
CA LEU A 84 -14.61 16.12 10.56
C LEU A 84 -13.94 14.85 10.03
N TYR A 85 -12.91 14.36 10.73
CA TYR A 85 -12.23 13.11 10.37
C TYR A 85 -13.17 11.90 10.44
N THR A 86 -13.97 11.83 11.51
CA THR A 86 -14.99 10.79 11.67
C THR A 86 -15.98 10.84 10.52
N LYS A 87 -16.43 12.04 10.14
CA LYS A 87 -17.34 12.27 9.02
C LYS A 87 -16.73 11.81 7.70
N LYS A 88 -15.48 12.18 7.39
CA LYS A 88 -14.77 11.70 6.17
C LYS A 88 -14.73 10.17 6.10
N ILE A 89 -14.45 9.49 7.21
CA ILE A 89 -14.36 8.02 7.25
C ILE A 89 -15.72 7.32 7.13
N THR A 90 -16.82 7.97 7.55
CA THR A 90 -18.16 7.35 7.52
C THR A 90 -18.98 7.73 6.30
N GLU A 91 -18.85 8.98 5.85
CA GLU A 91 -19.70 9.59 4.82
C GLU A 91 -18.94 9.93 3.54
N GLY A 92 -17.60 10.00 3.61
CA GLY A 92 -16.75 10.33 2.47
C GLY A 92 -16.62 11.84 2.18
N PRO A 93 -15.78 12.22 1.21
CA PRO A 93 -14.81 11.32 0.57
C PRO A 93 -13.70 10.92 1.54
N LEU A 94 -13.29 9.64 1.48
CA LEU A 94 -12.12 9.15 2.20
C LEU A 94 -10.93 9.11 1.25
N ASP A 95 -10.25 10.25 1.12
CA ASP A 95 -9.02 10.37 0.35
C ASP A 95 -7.83 9.87 1.18
N GLY A 96 -6.86 9.23 0.51
CA GLY A 96 -5.75 8.60 1.19
C GLY A 96 -4.62 8.19 0.26
N ALA A 97 -3.46 7.92 0.85
CA ALA A 97 -2.31 7.41 0.13
C ALA A 97 -2.03 5.97 0.57
N LEU A 98 -1.84 5.08 -0.41
CA LEU A 98 -1.23 3.77 -0.20
C LEU A 98 0.26 3.89 -0.50
N LYS A 99 1.12 3.46 0.42
CA LYS A 99 2.57 3.54 0.27
C LYS A 99 3.22 2.19 0.53
N LEU A 100 4.33 1.94 -0.18
CA LEU A 100 5.23 0.83 0.08
C LEU A 100 6.39 1.34 0.93
N LYS A 101 6.76 0.59 1.97
CA LYS A 101 7.96 0.85 2.77
C LYS A 101 8.94 -0.30 2.62
N ILE A 102 10.19 0.02 2.30
CA ILE A 102 11.32 -0.90 2.22
C ILE A 102 12.45 -0.33 3.09
N PRO A 103 12.69 -0.89 4.29
CA PRO A 103 13.66 -0.34 5.23
C PRO A 103 15.11 -0.41 4.77
N SER A 104 15.44 -1.41 3.94
CA SER A 104 16.79 -1.64 3.44
C SER A 104 16.75 -1.97 1.96
N CYS A 105 17.37 -1.10 1.14
CA CYS A 105 17.52 -1.29 -0.29
C CYS A 105 18.97 -0.99 -0.69
N PRO A 106 19.62 -1.81 -1.53
CA PRO A 106 20.92 -1.49 -2.09
C PRO A 106 20.89 -0.16 -2.85
N LYS A 107 21.97 0.63 -2.75
CA LYS A 107 22.10 1.87 -3.52
C LYS A 107 22.10 1.59 -5.02
N GLY A 108 21.40 2.44 -5.78
CA GLY A 108 21.30 2.29 -7.24
C GLY A 108 20.37 1.16 -7.68
N PHE A 109 19.61 0.56 -6.76
CA PHE A 109 18.56 -0.39 -7.08
C PHE A 109 17.22 0.35 -7.19
N GLU A 110 16.72 0.50 -8.41
CA GLU A 110 15.40 1.07 -8.67
C GLU A 110 14.35 -0.04 -8.77
N LEU A 111 13.36 -0.01 -7.88
CA LEU A 111 12.29 -1.01 -7.87
C LEU A 111 11.11 -0.54 -8.73
N GLU A 112 10.63 -1.40 -9.64
CA GLU A 112 9.39 -1.18 -10.38
C GLU A 112 8.21 -1.87 -9.67
N PHE A 113 7.16 -1.10 -9.37
CA PHE A 113 5.99 -1.64 -8.68
C PHE A 113 4.68 -0.95 -9.07
N SER A 114 3.55 -1.62 -8.86
CA SER A 114 2.21 -1.03 -8.99
C SER A 114 1.45 -1.21 -7.69
N LEU A 115 0.55 -0.27 -7.39
CA LEU A 115 -0.26 -0.28 -6.18
C LEU A 115 -1.75 -0.35 -6.54
N SER A 116 -2.54 -0.97 -5.68
CA SER A 116 -4.00 -1.06 -5.85
C SER A 116 -4.76 -0.89 -4.55
N VAL A 117 -5.96 -0.29 -4.66
CA VAL A 117 -6.93 -0.07 -3.59
C VAL A 117 -8.29 -0.51 -4.13
N GLY A 118 -8.77 -1.66 -3.64
CA GLY A 118 -9.94 -2.35 -4.21
C GLY A 118 -9.75 -2.63 -5.69
N SER A 119 -10.62 -2.05 -6.52
CA SER A 119 -10.57 -2.18 -7.99
C SER A 119 -9.63 -1.17 -8.67
N LEU A 120 -9.17 -0.15 -7.95
CA LEU A 120 -8.35 0.91 -8.51
C LEU A 120 -6.87 0.50 -8.52
N ARG A 121 -6.19 0.76 -9.63
CA ARG A 121 -4.76 0.46 -9.81
C ARG A 121 -3.99 1.69 -10.29
N ARG A 122 -2.77 1.85 -9.80
CA ARG A 122 -1.82 2.90 -10.20
C ARG A 122 -0.42 2.32 -10.37
N GLY A 123 0.36 2.96 -11.24
CA GLY A 123 1.69 2.53 -11.63
C GLY A 123 1.77 2.13 -13.12
N PRO A 124 2.90 1.58 -13.57
CA PRO A 124 4.08 1.27 -12.74
C PRO A 124 4.74 2.53 -12.18
N PHE A 125 5.25 2.42 -10.96
CA PHE A 125 6.10 3.38 -10.28
C PHE A 125 7.53 2.85 -10.27
N ARG A 126 8.49 3.77 -10.23
CA ARG A 126 9.91 3.50 -10.11
C ARG A 126 10.44 4.31 -8.94
N HIS A 127 11.16 3.67 -8.03
CA HIS A 127 11.62 4.31 -6.80
C HIS A 127 12.92 3.67 -6.30
N ASP A 128 13.92 4.50 -6.00
CA ASP A 128 15.13 4.09 -5.27
C ASP A 128 14.85 4.20 -3.76
N PHE A 129 14.67 3.04 -3.12
CA PHE A 129 14.38 2.98 -1.69
C PHE A 129 15.60 3.23 -0.80
N ALA A 130 16.81 3.34 -1.37
CA ALA A 130 18.00 3.76 -0.64
C ALA A 130 18.00 5.28 -0.39
N GLU A 131 17.33 6.08 -1.24
CA GLU A 131 17.15 7.52 -1.03
C GLU A 131 15.98 7.82 -0.08
N SER A 132 14.86 7.10 -0.22
CA SER A 132 13.71 7.19 0.68
C SER A 132 13.10 5.82 0.90
N THR A 133 13.07 5.37 2.16
CA THR A 133 12.51 4.06 2.55
C THR A 133 10.99 3.94 2.32
N VAL A 134 10.29 5.04 2.02
CA VAL A 134 8.84 5.04 1.79
C VAL A 134 8.56 5.65 0.43
N SER A 135 7.72 4.97 -0.36
CA SER A 135 7.32 5.47 -1.67
C SER A 135 6.40 6.69 -1.56
N GLU A 136 6.57 7.62 -2.48
CA GLU A 136 5.62 8.71 -2.69
C GLU A 136 4.64 8.28 -3.78
N CYS A 137 3.42 7.96 -3.40
CA CYS A 137 2.39 7.55 -4.35
C CYS A 137 1.19 8.49 -4.24
N GLY A 138 0.58 8.76 -5.39
CA GLY A 138 -0.59 9.62 -5.51
C GLY A 138 -1.84 9.03 -4.87
N ASP A 139 -2.89 9.85 -4.86
CA ASP A 139 -4.20 9.50 -4.33
C ASP A 139 -4.93 8.48 -5.22
N PHE A 140 -5.73 7.63 -4.58
CA PHE A 140 -6.61 6.65 -5.23
C PHE A 140 -8.08 7.15 -5.27
N GLY A 141 -8.35 8.40 -4.87
CA GLY A 141 -9.71 8.96 -4.80
C GLY A 141 -10.45 8.47 -3.56
N ASP A 142 -11.78 8.36 -3.62
CA ASP A 142 -12.59 7.97 -2.47
C ASP A 142 -12.55 6.45 -2.22
N TRP A 143 -11.86 6.05 -1.15
CA TRP A 143 -11.68 4.64 -0.79
C TRP A 143 -12.96 3.99 -0.28
N LEU A 144 -13.97 4.75 0.15
CA LEU A 144 -15.25 4.18 0.59
C LEU A 144 -15.98 3.47 -0.55
N LEU A 145 -15.77 3.91 -1.79
CA LEU A 145 -16.30 3.28 -3.00
C LEU A 145 -15.60 1.95 -3.32
N GLN A 146 -14.47 1.66 -2.67
CA GLN A 146 -13.67 0.46 -2.88
C GLN A 146 -13.85 -0.60 -1.78
N LEU A 147 -14.71 -0.34 -0.79
CA LEU A 147 -15.02 -1.29 0.27
C LEU A 147 -15.80 -2.49 -0.26
N GLU A 148 -15.46 -3.68 0.23
CA GLU A 148 -16.27 -4.87 0.02
C GLU A 148 -17.56 -4.82 0.86
N ALA A 149 -18.49 -5.76 0.60
CA ALA A 149 -19.79 -5.81 1.29
C ALA A 149 -19.66 -5.90 2.83
N ASP A 150 -18.60 -6.51 3.33
CA ASP A 150 -18.31 -6.66 4.76
C ASP A 150 -17.51 -5.48 5.35
N ARG A 151 -17.41 -4.36 4.64
CA ARG A 151 -16.66 -3.16 5.04
C ARG A 151 -15.15 -3.38 5.16
N SER A 152 -14.63 -4.44 4.55
CA SER A 152 -13.19 -4.61 4.38
C SER A 152 -12.67 -3.82 3.17
N LEU A 153 -11.37 -3.52 3.19
CA LEU A 153 -10.64 -2.99 2.04
C LEU A 153 -9.46 -3.90 1.76
N THR A 154 -9.31 -4.28 0.50
CA THR A 154 -8.12 -4.98 0.02
C THR A 154 -7.22 -3.98 -0.69
N VAL A 155 -5.98 -3.88 -0.25
CA VAL A 155 -4.92 -3.13 -0.94
C VAL A 155 -3.86 -4.11 -1.43
N ALA A 156 -3.14 -3.80 -2.50
CA ALA A 156 -2.07 -4.67 -2.95
C ALA A 156 -0.91 -3.92 -3.58
N VAL A 157 0.24 -4.58 -3.60
CA VAL A 157 1.41 -4.20 -4.40
C VAL A 157 1.79 -5.33 -5.34
N ASP A 158 2.00 -5.00 -6.61
CA ASP A 158 2.66 -5.86 -7.58
C ASP A 158 4.11 -5.38 -7.72
N LEU A 159 5.06 -6.24 -7.39
CA LEU A 159 6.49 -5.97 -7.47
C LEU A 159 7.09 -6.71 -8.65
N LYS A 160 7.95 -6.03 -9.41
CA LYS A 160 8.69 -6.62 -10.52
C LYS A 160 10.17 -6.35 -10.35
N ARG A 161 10.98 -7.38 -10.58
CA ARG A 161 12.42 -7.15 -10.73
C ARG A 161 12.67 -6.36 -12.03
N PRO A 162 13.47 -5.29 -12.00
CA PRO A 162 13.87 -4.63 -13.24
C PRO A 162 14.57 -5.65 -14.13
N ALA A 163 14.29 -5.60 -15.44
CA ALA A 163 15.02 -6.41 -16.39
C ALA A 163 16.52 -6.07 -16.27
N PRO A 164 17.43 -7.05 -16.38
CA PRO A 164 18.85 -6.74 -16.47
C PRO A 164 19.01 -5.74 -17.62
N SER A 165 19.58 -4.57 -17.34
CA SER A 165 19.92 -3.61 -18.37
C SER A 165 20.88 -4.32 -19.32
N VAL A 166 20.41 -4.63 -20.53
CA VAL A 166 21.22 -5.23 -21.59
C VAL A 166 22.23 -4.15 -22.01
N GLY A 167 23.34 -4.05 -21.29
CA GLY A 167 24.31 -2.97 -21.51
C GLY A 167 25.20 -2.68 -20.31
N GLU A 168 26.17 -3.55 -20.08
CA GLU A 168 27.56 -3.15 -19.86
C GLU A 168 28.41 -4.34 -20.32
N ASP A 169 28.58 -4.44 -21.64
CA ASP A 169 29.60 -5.27 -22.25
C ASP A 169 30.95 -4.86 -21.66
N SER A 170 31.51 -5.76 -20.86
CA SER A 170 32.92 -6.16 -20.90
C SER A 170 33.82 -5.24 -21.73
N THR A 171 34.34 -4.17 -21.11
CA THR A 171 35.58 -3.55 -21.60
C THR A 171 36.70 -3.83 -20.60
N ALA A 172 37.04 -5.11 -20.49
CA ALA A 172 38.37 -5.52 -20.06
C ALA A 172 39.24 -5.67 -21.31
N ALA A 173 39.97 -4.60 -21.64
CA ALA A 173 41.15 -4.62 -22.50
C ALA A 173 42.12 -3.55 -21.97
#